data_AF-A0A1A8P9F6-F1
#
_entry.id   AF-A0A1A8P9F6-F1
#
_cell.length_a   1.000
_cell.length_b   1.000
_cell.length_c   1.000
_cell.angle_alpha   90.00
_cell.angle_beta   90.00
_cell.angle_gamma   90.00
#
_symmetry.space_group_name_H-M   'P 1'
#
loop_
_entity.id
_entity.type
_entity.pdbx_description
1 polymer ?
#
loop_
_entity_poly.entity_id
_entity_poly.type
_entity_poly.pdbx_seq_one_letter_code
_entity_poly.pdbx_strand_id
1 'polypeptide(L)'
;VSLFQRTVFPKDYYVVHHYTKSMLCETDPCCVFPAAVVLLDSWNELLGNLWGEHVNRSLILELKLTLDKIIDKNKNIERFQEETDLSQFPTSSSSPEELLKLTSQLFERWLQVGCSSYTETCFPPTLPPPVVKKDYRPSRARLLTTRAINNQQEGQPDKMTDYKPLSSSGPATVSYSAFVWSSLLFGLYW
;
A
#
# COMPACT_ATOMS: atom_id res chain seq x y z
N VAL A 1 12.70 10.22 31.20
CA VAL A 1 11.99 9.46 30.13
C VAL A 1 12.93 8.69 29.20
N SER A 2 14.16 9.16 28.93
CA SER A 2 15.12 8.49 28.00
C SER A 2 15.76 7.16 28.47
N LEU A 3 15.61 6.74 29.72
CA LEU A 3 16.30 5.55 30.26
C LEU A 3 15.47 4.26 30.23
N PHE A 4 14.16 4.32 30.02
CA PHE A 4 13.29 3.13 29.95
C PHE A 4 13.18 2.53 28.53
N GLN A 5 13.70 3.21 27.49
CA GLN A 5 13.56 2.77 26.09
C GLN A 5 14.62 1.74 25.64
N ARG A 6 15.74 1.61 26.35
CA ARG A 6 16.93 0.88 25.85
C ARG A 6 17.00 -0.61 26.20
N THR A 7 16.02 -1.15 26.94
CA THR A 7 16.06 -2.53 27.49
C THR A 7 14.86 -3.41 27.10
N VAL A 8 13.96 -2.91 26.25
CA VAL A 8 12.63 -3.56 26.05
C VAL A 8 12.57 -4.47 24.82
N PHE A 9 13.45 -4.27 23.84
CA PHE A 9 13.47 -5.04 22.60
C PHE A 9 14.91 -5.40 22.18
N PRO A 10 15.17 -6.64 21.76
CA PRO A 10 16.40 -6.98 21.04
C PRO A 10 16.58 -6.08 19.81
N LYS A 11 17.83 -5.64 19.57
CA LYS A 11 18.16 -4.65 18.52
C LYS A 11 17.98 -5.17 17.09
N ASP A 12 17.82 -6.47 16.94
CA ASP A 12 17.70 -7.20 15.68
C ASP A 12 16.24 -7.46 15.26
N TYR A 13 15.26 -7.10 16.09
CA TYR A 13 13.87 -7.08 15.64
C TYR A 13 13.63 -5.95 14.66
N TYR A 14 12.95 -6.29 13.57
CA TYR A 14 12.39 -5.36 12.61
C TYR A 14 10.93 -5.70 12.38
N VAL A 15 10.13 -4.67 12.19
CA VAL A 15 8.70 -4.76 11.92
C VAL A 15 8.49 -4.21 10.52
N VAL A 16 7.82 -4.97 9.66
CA VAL A 16 7.32 -4.44 8.40
C VAL A 16 6.01 -3.71 8.73
N HIS A 17 5.83 -2.51 8.18
CA HIS A 17 4.62 -1.74 8.41
C HIS A 17 4.31 -0.79 7.27
N HIS A 18 3.04 -0.44 7.16
CA HIS A 18 2.50 0.48 6.15
C HIS A 18 2.51 1.95 6.60
N TYR A 19 2.93 2.23 7.83
CA TYR A 19 2.90 3.58 8.39
C TYR A 19 3.84 4.54 7.64
N THR A 20 3.31 5.72 7.26
CA THR A 20 4.10 6.83 6.74
C THR A 20 3.85 8.09 7.55
N LYS A 21 4.88 8.92 7.77
CA LYS A 21 4.78 10.15 8.57
C LYS A 21 3.74 11.14 8.02
N SER A 22 3.46 11.10 6.71
CA SER A 22 2.41 11.88 6.07
C SER A 22 1.00 11.53 6.56
N MET A 23 0.78 10.35 7.15
CA MET A 23 -0.52 9.93 7.65
C MET A 23 -1.01 10.75 8.84
N LEU A 24 -0.14 11.42 9.61
CA LEU A 24 -0.59 12.25 10.74
C LEU A 24 -1.20 13.59 10.31
N CYS A 25 -0.89 14.04 9.09
CA CYS A 25 -1.23 15.35 8.53
C CYS A 25 -0.85 16.55 9.42
N GLU A 26 -0.53 17.68 8.79
CA GLU A 26 -0.23 18.90 9.56
C GLU A 26 -1.51 19.66 9.95
N THR A 27 -2.51 19.64 9.07
CA THR A 27 -3.66 20.55 9.14
C THR A 27 -4.95 19.88 9.58
N ASP A 28 -5.19 18.63 9.21
CA ASP A 28 -6.44 17.92 9.49
C ASP A 28 -6.34 17.09 10.78
N PRO A 29 -7.13 17.39 11.83
CA PRO A 29 -7.21 16.59 13.04
C PRO A 29 -7.58 15.11 12.83
N CYS A 30 -8.30 14.79 11.76
CA CYS A 30 -8.92 13.47 11.54
C CYS A 30 -7.93 12.43 11.04
N CYS A 31 -6.79 12.88 10.53
CA CYS A 31 -5.69 12.02 10.14
C CYS A 31 -5.11 11.18 11.29
N VAL A 32 -5.35 11.57 12.54
CA VAL A 32 -4.94 10.79 13.71
C VAL A 32 -5.57 9.38 13.73
N PHE A 33 -6.79 9.21 13.22
CA PHE A 33 -7.49 7.93 13.29
C PHE A 33 -6.97 6.90 12.28
N PRO A 34 -6.83 7.20 10.96
CA PRO A 34 -6.16 6.30 10.03
C PRO A 34 -4.73 5.96 10.48
N ALA A 35 -3.99 6.96 10.95
CA ALA A 35 -2.64 6.76 11.46
C ALA A 35 -2.61 5.80 12.66
N ALA A 36 -3.61 5.88 13.56
CA ALA A 36 -3.74 4.98 14.70
C ALA A 36 -4.08 3.55 14.26
N VAL A 37 -4.96 3.37 13.28
CA VAL A 37 -5.28 2.05 12.70
C VAL A 37 -4.03 1.39 12.14
N VAL A 38 -3.24 2.12 11.34
CA VAL A 38 -2.02 1.58 10.71
C VAL A 38 -0.95 1.25 11.75
N LEU A 39 -0.80 2.06 12.81
CA LEU A 39 0.13 1.74 13.89
C LEU A 39 -0.33 0.52 14.69
N LEU A 40 -1.63 0.41 14.97
CA LEU A 40 -2.19 -0.75 15.68
C LEU A 40 -1.88 -2.06 14.93
N ASP A 41 -2.08 -2.05 13.60
CA ASP A 41 -1.71 -3.16 12.73
C ASP A 41 -0.22 -3.52 12.84
N SER A 42 0.64 -2.50 12.80
CA SER A 42 2.10 -2.67 12.96
C SER A 42 2.47 -3.31 14.31
N TRP A 43 1.80 -2.91 15.40
CA TRP A 43 2.00 -3.51 16.73
C TRP A 43 1.44 -4.93 16.82
N ASN A 44 0.38 -5.26 16.09
CA ASN A 44 -0.13 -6.61 15.96
C ASN A 44 0.88 -7.52 15.27
N GLU A 45 1.46 -7.06 14.17
CA GLU A 45 2.52 -7.79 13.45
C GLU A 45 3.73 -8.03 14.34
N LEU A 46 4.22 -6.99 15.03
CA LEU A 46 5.33 -7.15 15.98
C LEU A 46 4.98 -8.17 17.08
N LEU A 47 3.82 -8.02 17.73
CA LEU A 47 3.41 -8.90 18.82
C LEU A 47 3.32 -10.37 18.40
N GLY A 48 2.87 -10.65 17.17
CA GLY A 48 2.79 -12.00 16.61
C GLY A 48 4.16 -12.65 16.37
N ASN A 49 5.19 -11.85 16.11
CA ASN A 49 6.54 -12.31 15.78
C ASN A 49 7.50 -12.34 16.98
N LEU A 50 7.06 -11.86 18.15
CA LEU A 50 7.87 -11.81 19.35
C LEU A 50 7.82 -13.13 20.15
N TRP A 51 8.98 -13.52 20.67
CA TRP A 51 9.09 -14.65 21.60
C TRP A 51 8.54 -14.25 22.98
N GLY A 52 7.90 -15.19 23.67
CA GLY A 52 7.25 -14.93 24.95
C GLY A 52 8.23 -14.54 26.07
N GLU A 53 9.48 -14.94 25.94
CA GLU A 53 10.55 -14.80 26.92
C GLU A 53 11.30 -13.46 26.81
N HIS A 54 11.20 -12.75 25.69
CA HIS A 54 12.13 -11.67 25.32
C HIS A 54 11.54 -10.25 25.37
N VAL A 55 10.36 -10.04 25.97
CA VAL A 55 9.63 -8.77 25.80
C VAL A 55 8.81 -8.37 27.02
N ASN A 56 8.74 -7.07 27.29
CA ASN A 56 7.72 -6.48 28.14
C ASN A 56 6.37 -6.42 27.39
N ARG A 57 5.75 -7.59 27.21
CA ARG A 57 4.50 -7.77 26.45
C ARG A 57 3.37 -6.86 26.96
N SER A 58 3.42 -6.51 28.25
CA SER A 58 2.57 -5.52 28.89
C SER A 58 2.60 -4.16 28.19
N LEU A 59 3.79 -3.61 27.88
CA LEU A 59 3.91 -2.32 27.22
C LEU A 59 3.25 -2.33 25.84
N ILE A 60 3.49 -3.37 25.04
CA ILE A 60 2.88 -3.48 23.71
C ILE A 60 1.36 -3.56 23.84
N LEU A 61 0.85 -4.34 24.80
CA LEU A 61 -0.58 -4.44 25.04
C LEU A 61 -1.17 -3.09 25.49
N GLU A 62 -0.49 -2.33 26.34
CA GLU A 62 -0.90 -0.99 26.75
C GLU A 62 -0.93 0.00 25.59
N LEU A 63 0.08 -0.03 24.71
CA LEU A 63 0.14 0.79 23.50
C LEU A 63 -1.03 0.48 22.56
N LYS A 64 -1.26 -0.81 22.30
CA LYS A 64 -2.40 -1.27 21.49
C LYS A 64 -3.73 -0.81 22.07
N LEU A 65 -3.97 -1.06 23.37
CA LEU A 65 -5.18 -0.61 24.07
C LEU A 65 -5.36 0.90 24.01
N THR A 66 -4.28 1.67 24.01
CA THR A 66 -4.36 3.14 23.88
C THR A 66 -4.72 3.55 22.45
N LEU A 67 -4.15 2.88 21.44
CA LEU A 67 -4.50 3.09 20.04
C LEU A 67 -5.97 2.73 19.76
N ASP A 68 -6.44 1.57 20.25
CA ASP A 68 -7.85 1.15 20.18
C ASP A 68 -8.76 2.23 20.77
N LYS A 69 -8.45 2.73 21.97
CA LYS A 69 -9.21 3.81 22.60
C LYS A 69 -9.23 5.10 21.80
N ILE A 70 -8.17 5.41 21.04
CA ILE A 70 -8.14 6.58 20.16
C ILE A 70 -9.03 6.32 18.95
N ILE A 71 -8.91 5.15 18.33
CA ILE A 71 -9.73 4.72 17.17
C ILE A 71 -11.21 4.81 17.52
N ASP A 72 -11.62 4.24 18.66
CA ASP A 72 -13.00 4.20 19.14
C ASP A 72 -13.61 5.58 19.43
N LYS A 73 -12.81 6.65 19.47
CA LYS A 73 -13.34 8.01 19.65
C LYS A 73 -14.00 8.57 18.41
N ASN A 74 -13.70 8.05 17.22
CA ASN A 74 -14.30 8.53 15.98
C ASN A 74 -15.41 7.59 15.50
N LYS A 75 -16.61 8.12 15.34
CA LYS A 75 -17.78 7.34 14.92
C LYS A 75 -17.76 6.90 13.46
N ASN A 76 -16.90 7.49 12.63
CA ASN A 76 -16.83 7.20 11.20
C ASN A 76 -15.62 6.34 10.82
N ILE A 77 -14.86 5.85 11.80
CA ILE A 77 -13.62 5.10 11.54
C ILE A 77 -13.88 3.73 10.93
N GLU A 78 -15.06 3.13 11.20
CA GLU A 78 -15.48 1.85 10.63
C GLU A 78 -15.45 1.89 9.10
N ARG A 79 -15.99 2.96 8.49
CA ARG A 79 -15.95 3.16 7.03
C ARG A 79 -14.52 3.08 6.50
N PHE A 80 -13.57 3.72 7.18
CA PHE A 80 -12.18 3.69 6.76
C PHE A 80 -11.60 2.27 6.80
N GLN A 81 -11.90 1.51 7.86
CA GLN A 81 -11.43 0.12 8.01
C GLN A 81 -12.06 -0.82 6.98
N GLU A 82 -13.32 -0.60 6.61
CA GLU A 82 -14.01 -1.39 5.57
C GLU A 82 -13.51 -1.09 4.16
N GLU A 83 -13.25 0.19 3.86
CA GLU A 83 -12.87 0.64 2.51
C GLU A 83 -11.36 0.55 2.24
N THR A 84 -10.53 0.44 3.29
CA THR A 84 -9.07 0.53 3.17
C THR A 84 -8.40 -0.83 3.35
N ASP A 85 -7.81 -1.33 2.27
CA ASP A 85 -6.92 -2.48 2.30
C ASP A 85 -5.47 -2.03 2.55
N LEU A 86 -4.95 -2.28 3.75
CA LEU A 86 -3.59 -1.91 4.15
C LEU A 86 -2.51 -2.55 3.29
N SER A 87 -2.78 -3.73 2.70
CA SER A 87 -1.80 -4.44 1.87
C SER A 87 -1.42 -3.69 0.58
N GLN A 88 -2.26 -2.73 0.17
CA GLN A 88 -2.00 -1.88 -0.98
C GLN A 88 -1.03 -0.75 -0.66
N PHE A 89 -0.75 -0.45 0.61
CA PHE A 89 0.15 0.64 0.99
C PHE A 89 1.62 0.21 0.87
N PRO A 90 2.54 1.14 0.55
CA PRO A 90 3.95 0.82 0.51
C PRO A 90 4.41 0.34 1.89
N THR A 91 5.21 -0.72 1.90
CA THR A 91 5.81 -1.23 3.12
C THR A 91 7.09 -0.48 3.45
N SER A 92 7.36 -0.36 4.74
CA SER A 92 8.61 0.11 5.30
C SER A 92 9.03 -0.83 6.42
N SER A 93 10.32 -0.92 6.69
CA SER A 93 10.84 -1.74 7.78
C SER A 93 11.53 -0.86 8.80
N SER A 94 11.19 -1.04 10.07
CA SER A 94 11.80 -0.28 11.15
C SER A 94 12.01 -1.12 12.41
N SER A 95 12.94 -0.69 13.26
CA SER A 95 13.12 -1.30 14.59
C SER A 95 11.94 -0.97 15.51
N PRO A 96 11.64 -1.80 16.54
CA PRO A 96 10.64 -1.49 17.56
C PRO A 96 10.81 -0.12 18.25
N GLU A 97 12.05 0.37 18.38
CA GLU A 97 12.33 1.70 18.93
C GLU A 97 11.80 2.83 18.02
N GLU A 98 11.98 2.71 16.70
CA GLU A 98 11.42 3.67 15.75
C GLU A 98 9.90 3.56 15.69
N LEU A 99 9.32 2.34 15.75
CA LEU A 99 7.86 2.16 15.83
C LEU A 99 7.27 2.82 17.09
N LEU A 100 7.97 2.69 18.23
CA LEU A 100 7.60 3.38 19.48
C LEU A 100 7.65 4.90 19.33
N LYS A 101 8.67 5.42 18.64
CA LYS A 101 8.79 6.87 18.36
C LYS A 101 7.70 7.38 17.42
N LEU A 102 7.32 6.63 16.39
CA LEU A 102 6.17 6.97 15.53
C LEU A 102 4.87 6.99 16.34
N THR A 103 4.72 6.02 17.26
CA THR A 103 3.57 5.95 18.16
C THR A 103 3.53 7.12 19.15
N SER A 104 4.67 7.52 19.70
CA SER A 104 4.72 8.69 20.59
C SER A 104 4.37 9.99 19.87
N GLN A 105 4.79 10.14 18.60
CA GLN A 105 4.39 11.28 17.78
C GLN A 105 2.88 11.32 17.53
N LEU A 106 2.25 10.16 17.30
CA LEU A 106 0.79 10.08 17.21
C LEU A 106 0.12 10.49 18.52
N PHE A 107 0.62 10.02 19.67
CA PHE A 107 0.06 10.41 20.97
C PHE A 107 0.22 11.89 21.26
N GLU A 108 1.37 12.49 20.94
CA GLU A 108 1.57 13.94 21.02
C GLU A 108 0.55 14.69 20.17
N ARG A 109 0.31 14.22 18.94
CA ARG A 109 -0.72 14.80 18.07
C ARG A 109 -2.12 14.62 18.64
N TRP A 110 -2.45 13.44 19.15
CA TRP A 110 -3.72 13.16 19.79
C TRP A 110 -4.00 14.08 20.98
N LEU A 111 -2.99 14.36 21.81
CA LEU A 111 -3.12 15.30 22.93
C LEU A 111 -3.44 16.73 22.48
N GLN A 112 -3.07 17.12 21.27
CA GLN A 112 -3.39 18.44 20.71
C GLN A 112 -4.82 18.51 20.16
N VAL A 113 -5.34 17.42 19.60
CA VAL A 113 -6.59 17.45 18.82
C VAL A 113 -7.76 16.68 19.45
N GLY A 114 -7.49 15.72 20.32
CA GLY A 114 -8.46 14.73 20.78
C GLY A 114 -9.51 15.23 21.77
N CYS A 115 -9.36 16.45 22.29
CA CYS A 115 -10.37 17.09 23.14
C CYS A 115 -11.46 17.83 22.34
N SER A 116 -11.37 17.86 21.00
CA SER A 116 -12.35 18.55 20.15
C SER A 116 -13.59 17.69 19.89
N SER A 117 -14.77 18.30 19.92
CA SER A 117 -16.02 17.61 19.50
C SER A 117 -16.02 17.26 18.01
N TYR A 118 -15.25 18.00 17.20
CA TYR A 118 -15.10 17.71 15.77
C TYR A 118 -14.46 16.34 15.52
N THR A 119 -13.48 15.95 16.34
CA THR A 119 -12.75 14.68 16.13
C THR A 119 -13.64 13.44 16.31
N GLU A 120 -14.77 13.56 17.01
CA GLU A 120 -15.71 12.46 17.18
C GLU A 120 -16.49 12.14 15.90
N THR A 121 -16.77 13.16 15.08
CA THR A 121 -17.71 13.07 13.95
C THR A 121 -17.10 13.41 12.60
N CYS A 122 -15.82 13.75 12.56
CA CYS A 122 -15.16 13.99 11.30
C CYS A 122 -14.95 12.70 10.50
N PHE A 123 -14.76 12.86 9.19
CA PHE A 123 -14.51 11.75 8.29
C PHE A 123 -13.01 11.54 8.15
N PRO A 124 -12.48 10.38 8.55
CA PRO A 124 -11.09 10.03 8.30
C PRO A 124 -10.79 10.15 6.80
N PRO A 125 -9.71 10.82 6.40
CA PRO A 125 -9.36 10.89 4.99
C PRO A 125 -9.06 9.50 4.46
N THR A 126 -9.58 9.20 3.28
CA THR A 126 -9.17 8.01 2.54
C THR A 126 -7.68 8.15 2.25
N LEU A 127 -6.88 7.20 2.73
CA LEU A 127 -5.44 7.25 2.50
C LEU A 127 -5.20 7.09 0.98
N PRO A 128 -4.40 7.96 0.34
CA PRO A 128 -4.23 7.94 -1.11
C PRO A 128 -3.64 6.59 -1.55
N PRO A 129 -4.10 6.01 -2.67
CA PRO A 129 -3.52 4.78 -3.20
C PRO A 129 -2.02 4.98 -3.48
N PRO A 130 -1.20 3.94 -3.32
CA PRO A 130 0.25 4.03 -3.53
C PRO A 130 0.54 4.60 -4.92
N VAL A 131 1.23 5.74 -4.99
CA VAL A 131 1.86 6.16 -6.24
C VAL A 131 3.07 5.26 -6.43
N VAL A 132 2.89 4.16 -7.16
CA VAL A 132 4.01 3.37 -7.66
C VAL A 132 4.82 4.29 -8.57
N LYS A 133 5.95 4.80 -8.07
CA LYS A 133 6.97 5.40 -8.93
C LYS A 133 7.43 4.30 -9.88
N LYS A 134 6.80 4.21 -11.04
CA LYS A 134 7.40 3.53 -12.18
C LYS A 134 8.64 4.35 -12.49
N ASP A 135 9.81 3.78 -12.22
CA ASP A 135 11.07 4.26 -12.75
C ASP A 135 10.99 4.15 -14.27
N TYR A 136 10.41 5.17 -14.91
CA TYR A 136 10.34 5.29 -16.35
C TYR A 136 11.74 5.63 -16.82
N ARG A 137 12.60 4.61 -16.88
CA ARG A 137 13.90 4.72 -17.53
C ARG A 137 13.60 5.05 -18.99
N PRO A 138 13.98 6.23 -19.50
CA PRO A 138 13.73 6.56 -20.90
C PRO A 138 14.47 5.52 -21.73
N SER A 139 13.72 4.63 -22.39
CA SER A 139 14.27 3.77 -23.42
C SER A 139 14.88 4.70 -24.46
N ARG A 140 16.21 4.70 -24.56
CA ARG A 140 16.93 5.41 -25.62
C ARG A 140 16.54 4.76 -26.95
N ALA A 141 15.42 5.20 -27.52
CA ALA A 141 15.09 4.93 -28.90
C ALA A 141 16.22 5.53 -29.74
N ARG A 142 17.02 4.67 -30.35
CA ARG A 142 18.11 5.05 -31.24
C ARG A 142 17.45 5.66 -32.47
N LEU A 143 17.41 7.00 -32.53
CA LEU A 143 16.92 7.74 -33.70
C LEU A 143 17.76 7.34 -34.90
N LEU A 144 17.15 6.60 -35.83
CA LEU A 144 17.71 6.34 -37.15
C LEU A 144 17.60 7.66 -37.94
N THR A 145 18.72 8.37 -38.08
CA THR A 145 18.80 9.53 -38.97
C THR A 145 18.97 9.02 -40.40
N THR A 146 17.94 9.18 -41.23
CA THR A 146 18.03 8.94 -42.67
C THR A 146 18.79 10.09 -43.31
N ARG A 147 19.98 9.80 -43.86
CA ARG A 147 20.72 10.75 -44.69
C ARG A 147 20.12 10.72 -46.09
N ALA A 148 19.48 11.80 -46.51
CA ALA A 148 19.04 11.97 -47.90
C ALA A 148 20.28 12.17 -48.79
N ILE A 149 20.47 11.27 -49.77
CA ILE A 149 21.48 11.42 -50.83
C ILE A 149 20.74 11.91 -52.07
N ASN A 150 21.20 13.05 -52.59
CA ASN A 150 20.67 13.73 -53.76
C ASN A 150 21.08 13.01 -55.05
N ASN A 151 20.15 12.94 -56.00
CA ASN A 151 20.24 12.21 -57.27
C ASN A 151 21.11 12.93 -58.32
N GLN A 152 21.84 12.18 -59.15
CA GLN A 152 21.96 12.49 -60.58
C GLN A 152 22.44 11.29 -61.43
N GLN A 153 21.56 10.92 -62.39
CA GLN A 153 21.79 10.27 -63.71
C GLN A 153 22.48 8.88 -63.72
N GLU A 154 22.14 7.89 -64.54
CA GLU A 154 21.46 7.83 -65.84
C GLU A 154 21.18 6.34 -66.16
N GLY A 155 20.18 6.03 -66.99
CA GLY A 155 20.11 4.75 -67.74
C GLY A 155 19.11 3.69 -67.27
N GLN A 156 17.97 3.61 -67.97
CA GLN A 156 17.11 2.42 -68.14
C GLN A 156 17.56 1.65 -69.43
N PRO A 157 17.05 0.44 -69.79
CA PRO A 157 16.02 -0.40 -69.15
C PRO A 157 16.28 -1.95 -69.14
N ASP A 158 15.26 -2.67 -68.65
CA ASP A 158 14.86 -4.08 -68.91
C ASP A 158 15.44 -5.24 -68.08
N LYS A 159 14.62 -5.85 -67.20
CA LYS A 159 13.87 -7.10 -67.49
C LYS A 159 13.00 -7.60 -66.31
N MET A 160 11.70 -7.64 -66.56
CA MET A 160 10.67 -8.63 -66.19
C MET A 160 11.02 -9.81 -65.24
N THR A 161 10.30 -9.91 -64.11
CA THR A 161 9.38 -11.04 -63.85
C THR A 161 8.35 -10.74 -62.74
N ASP A 162 7.11 -11.10 -63.09
CA ASP A 162 5.88 -11.23 -62.30
C ASP A 162 6.01 -12.34 -61.24
N TYR A 163 5.39 -12.20 -60.06
CA TYR A 163 4.48 -13.19 -59.45
C TYR A 163 3.67 -12.60 -58.28
N LYS A 164 2.39 -12.94 -58.30
CA LYS A 164 1.20 -12.55 -57.51
C LYS A 164 1.21 -12.99 -56.02
N PRO A 165 0.45 -12.32 -55.13
CA PRO A 165 0.34 -12.66 -53.70
C PRO A 165 -0.59 -13.85 -53.45
N LEU A 166 -0.33 -14.63 -52.39
CA LEU A 166 -1.24 -15.68 -51.92
C LEU A 166 -1.81 -15.38 -50.53
N SER A 167 -3.12 -15.18 -50.54
CA SER A 167 -4.06 -15.20 -49.43
C SER A 167 -4.45 -16.65 -49.08
N SER A 168 -4.59 -16.97 -47.78
CA SER A 168 -5.42 -18.04 -47.21
C SER A 168 -5.19 -18.05 -45.68
N SER A 169 -6.08 -17.51 -44.83
CA SER A 169 -7.35 -18.02 -44.29
C SER A 169 -7.26 -19.20 -43.29
N GLY A 170 -7.43 -18.84 -42.00
CA GLY A 170 -8.21 -19.57 -40.97
C GLY A 170 -7.48 -20.52 -39.99
N PRO A 171 -8.08 -20.90 -38.84
CA PRO A 171 -9.15 -20.25 -38.07
C PRO A 171 -8.82 -20.03 -36.57
N ALA A 172 -9.68 -19.23 -35.93
CA ALA A 172 -9.72 -18.97 -34.50
C ALA A 172 -10.13 -20.19 -33.67
N THR A 173 -9.53 -20.34 -32.49
CA THR A 173 -10.10 -21.11 -31.37
C THR A 173 -10.22 -20.21 -30.15
N VAL A 174 -11.46 -19.77 -29.91
CA VAL A 174 -11.90 -19.16 -28.67
C VAL A 174 -12.20 -20.30 -27.70
N SER A 175 -11.59 -20.29 -26.51
CA SER A 175 -11.94 -21.22 -25.44
C SER A 175 -12.62 -20.43 -24.32
N TYR A 176 -13.94 -20.58 -24.24
CA TYR A 176 -14.77 -20.10 -23.13
C TYR A 176 -14.76 -21.17 -22.03
N SER A 177 -14.39 -20.82 -20.80
CA SER A 177 -14.75 -21.60 -19.62
C SER A 177 -15.97 -20.97 -18.96
N ALA A 178 -17.11 -21.63 -19.09
CA ALA A 178 -18.35 -21.23 -18.43
C ALA A 178 -18.36 -21.65 -16.96
N PHE A 179 -18.94 -20.76 -16.16
CA PHE A 179 -19.34 -20.92 -14.76
C PHE A 179 -20.11 -22.22 -14.47
N VAL A 180 -19.88 -22.80 -13.29
CA VAL A 180 -20.90 -23.58 -12.58
C VAL A 180 -20.96 -23.06 -11.14
N TRP A 181 -22.10 -22.46 -10.81
CA TRP A 181 -22.50 -22.05 -9.47
C TRP A 181 -22.99 -23.29 -8.70
N SER A 182 -22.65 -23.40 -7.42
CA SER A 182 -23.42 -24.23 -6.49
C SER A 182 -23.56 -23.52 -5.15
N SER A 183 -24.61 -22.70 -5.07
CA SER A 183 -25.29 -22.39 -3.82
C SER A 183 -26.29 -23.52 -3.51
N LEU A 184 -26.57 -23.70 -2.22
CA LEU A 184 -27.62 -24.52 -1.58
C LEU A 184 -27.08 -25.73 -0.82
N LEU A 185 -26.96 -25.58 0.50
CA LEU A 185 -27.74 -26.40 1.44
C LEU A 185 -28.18 -25.52 2.62
N PHE A 186 -29.44 -25.10 2.59
CA PHE A 186 -30.17 -24.59 3.74
C PHE A 186 -30.51 -25.77 4.68
N GLY A 187 -30.17 -25.59 5.95
CA GLY A 187 -31.06 -25.80 7.11
C GLY A 187 -31.61 -27.19 7.42
N LEU A 188 -31.17 -27.76 8.55
CA LEU A 188 -31.95 -28.59 9.47
C LEU A 188 -31.36 -28.37 10.89
N TYR A 189 -31.97 -27.54 11.73
CA TYR A 189 -33.02 -27.85 12.72
C TYR A 189 -32.45 -28.16 14.12
N TRP A 190 -32.97 -27.40 15.09
CA TRP A 190 -32.81 -27.40 16.55
C TRP A 190 -31.68 -26.59 17.16
#